data_AF-A0A2M8S493-F1
#
_entry.id   AF-A0A2M8S493-F1
#
_cell.length_a   1.000
_cell.length_b   1.000
_cell.length_c   1.000
_cell.angle_alpha   90.00
_cell.angle_beta   90.00
_cell.angle_gamma   90.00
#
_symmetry.space_group_name_H-M   'P 1'
#
loop_
_entity.id
_entity.type
_entity.pdbx_description
1 polymer ?
#
loop_
_entity_poly.entity_id
_entity_poly.type
_entity_poly.pdbx_seq_one_letter_code
_entity_poly.pdbx_strand_id
1 'polypeptide(L)'
;MLKKENGLSDAKVGFAKKTKSYTLNEKGELLGKNGIQVHSKTVWKGNGKERIDIENPNPGKRAGQIHYQDNNGNKFYYDPISKTFPDAPKSVNKKLENKEFFEAIEKGMNKYLGEKNVNE
;
A
#
# COMPACT_ATOMS: atom_id res chain seq x y z
N MET A 1 -44.53 -3.60 17.51
CA MET A 1 -43.47 -4.51 17.05
C MET A 1 -42.86 -3.92 15.79
N LEU A 2 -41.65 -3.35 15.89
CA LEU A 2 -40.94 -2.73 14.76
C LEU A 2 -40.44 -3.79 13.78
N LYS A 3 -40.65 -3.58 12.48
CA LYS A 3 -39.61 -3.68 11.44
C LYS A 3 -39.87 -2.65 10.36
N LYS A 4 -39.02 -1.61 10.31
CA LYS A 4 -38.86 -0.73 9.15
C LYS A 4 -37.87 -1.42 8.22
N GLU A 5 -38.29 -1.75 7.02
CA GLU A 5 -37.38 -2.04 5.92
C GLU A 5 -37.09 -0.70 5.23
N ASN A 6 -35.93 -0.12 5.52
CA ASN A 6 -35.39 0.96 4.74
C ASN A 6 -34.32 0.37 3.80
N GLY A 7 -34.70 0.20 2.53
CA GLY A 7 -33.74 0.11 1.45
C GLY A 7 -32.87 1.37 1.45
N LEU A 8 -31.56 1.20 1.36
CA LEU A 8 -30.66 2.28 0.99
C LEU A 8 -30.40 2.20 -0.51
N SER A 9 -31.17 3.03 -1.20
CA SER A 9 -30.99 3.53 -2.54
C SER A 9 -29.64 4.24 -2.73
N ASP A 10 -29.03 4.01 -3.89
CA ASP A 10 -28.26 4.96 -4.70
C ASP A 10 -27.66 6.18 -3.98
N ALA A 11 -26.56 5.95 -3.27
CA ALA A 11 -25.64 7.02 -2.93
C ALA A 11 -24.79 7.33 -4.17
N LYS A 12 -25.26 8.31 -4.93
CA LYS A 12 -24.50 9.17 -5.84
C LYS A 12 -23.00 9.14 -5.54
N VAL A 13 -22.20 8.65 -6.49
CA VAL A 13 -20.73 8.76 -6.49
C VAL A 13 -20.38 10.23 -6.72
N GLY A 14 -20.64 11.05 -5.71
CA GLY A 14 -20.13 12.41 -5.61
C GLY A 14 -18.64 12.31 -5.33
N PHE A 15 -17.82 12.86 -6.22
CA PHE A 15 -16.40 13.15 -6.08
C PHE A 15 -15.80 12.65 -4.77
N ALA A 16 -15.42 11.38 -4.74
CA ALA A 16 -14.69 10.83 -3.62
C ALA A 16 -13.45 11.70 -3.47
N LYS A 17 -13.37 12.46 -2.37
CA LYS A 17 -12.08 12.95 -1.86
C LYS A 17 -11.14 11.76 -1.98
N LYS A 18 -10.07 11.89 -2.75
CA LYS A 18 -9.05 10.87 -2.96
C LYS A 18 -8.53 10.46 -1.57
N THR A 19 -9.20 9.51 -0.93
CA THR A 19 -8.87 9.06 0.42
C THR A 19 -7.59 8.30 0.24
N LYS A 20 -6.48 8.91 0.66
CA LYS A 20 -5.16 8.28 0.71
C LYS A 20 -5.33 6.92 1.37
N SER A 21 -5.11 5.84 0.62
CA SER A 21 -5.43 4.50 1.08
C SER A 21 -4.23 3.59 0.95
N TYR A 22 -3.13 3.98 1.59
CA TYR A 22 -1.96 3.11 1.76
C TYR A 22 -2.21 1.98 2.78
N THR A 23 -3.40 1.92 3.38
CA THR A 23 -3.82 0.88 4.34
C THR A 23 -4.78 -0.14 3.75
N LEU A 24 -5.34 0.11 2.56
CA LEU A 24 -6.25 -0.81 1.89
C LEU A 24 -5.66 -1.32 0.57
N ASN A 25 -6.08 -2.51 0.14
CA ASN A 25 -5.81 -3.02 -1.19
C ASN A 25 -6.91 -2.62 -2.19
N GLU A 26 -6.76 -3.03 -3.46
CA GLU A 26 -7.72 -2.75 -4.53
C GLU A 26 -9.14 -3.32 -4.24
N LYS A 27 -9.27 -4.26 -3.31
CA LYS A 27 -10.55 -4.85 -2.87
C LYS A 27 -11.18 -4.11 -1.68
N GLY A 28 -10.53 -3.07 -1.18
CA GLY A 28 -10.97 -2.34 0.02
C GLY A 28 -10.71 -3.09 1.34
N GLU A 29 -9.92 -4.16 1.31
CA GLU A 29 -9.52 -4.90 2.52
C GLU A 29 -8.23 -4.31 3.11
N LEU A 30 -7.95 -4.59 4.39
CA LEU A 30 -6.66 -4.22 4.98
C LEU A 30 -5.51 -4.80 4.16
N LEU A 31 -4.64 -3.92 3.67
CA LEU A 31 -3.42 -4.30 2.97
C LEU A 31 -2.62 -5.27 3.84
N GLY A 32 -2.12 -6.37 3.28
CA GLY A 32 -1.32 -7.32 4.05
C GLY A 32 -2.14 -8.36 4.82
N LYS A 33 -3.48 -8.33 4.76
CA LYS A 33 -4.35 -9.24 5.51
C LYS A 33 -4.05 -10.72 5.27
N ASN A 34 -3.68 -11.06 4.04
CA ASN A 34 -3.34 -12.45 3.64
C ASN A 34 -1.82 -12.69 3.60
N GLY A 35 -1.04 -11.73 4.07
CA GLY A 35 0.42 -11.79 4.10
C GLY A 35 0.98 -12.44 5.37
N ILE A 36 2.30 -12.55 5.43
CA ILE A 36 3.00 -13.03 6.62
C ILE A 36 3.22 -11.89 7.62
N GLN A 37 3.35 -12.23 8.90
CA GLN A 37 3.68 -11.24 9.92
C GLN A 37 5.15 -10.80 9.78
N VAL A 38 5.37 -9.49 9.68
CA VAL A 38 6.70 -8.88 9.56
C VAL A 38 6.73 -7.59 10.37
N HIS A 39 7.67 -7.47 11.31
CA HIS A 39 7.84 -6.21 12.04
C HIS A 39 8.42 -5.13 11.14
N SER A 40 9.54 -5.42 10.47
CA SER A 40 10.12 -4.59 9.41
C SER A 40 11.10 -5.42 8.58
N LYS A 41 11.06 -5.27 7.25
CA LYS A 41 11.98 -5.94 6.33
C LYS A 41 12.39 -4.99 5.22
N THR A 42 13.69 -4.68 5.14
CA THR A 42 14.26 -3.99 3.98
C THR A 42 14.32 -4.94 2.79
N VAL A 43 13.71 -4.52 1.67
CA VAL A 43 13.66 -5.30 0.41
C VAL A 43 14.48 -4.67 -0.71
N TRP A 44 14.88 -3.41 -0.56
CA TRP A 44 15.77 -2.72 -1.49
C TRP A 44 16.57 -1.65 -0.75
N LYS A 45 17.82 -1.44 -1.19
CA LYS A 45 18.71 -0.38 -0.74
C LYS A 45 19.22 0.34 -1.97
N GLY A 46 19.14 1.66 -1.98
CA GLY A 46 19.80 2.48 -3.00
C GLY A 46 21.12 3.03 -2.48
N ASN A 47 21.50 4.19 -3.00
CA ASN A 47 22.72 4.85 -2.62
C ASN A 47 22.54 5.59 -1.28
N GLY A 48 23.43 5.31 -0.33
CA GLY A 48 23.41 5.93 1.00
C GLY A 48 22.43 5.24 1.96
N LYS A 49 21.51 6.02 2.53
CA LYS A 49 20.50 5.58 3.51
C LYS A 49 19.14 5.24 2.88
N GLU A 50 18.98 5.51 1.59
CA GLU A 50 17.71 5.28 0.90
C GLU A 50 17.36 3.79 0.82
N ARG A 51 16.10 3.46 1.04
CA ARG A 51 15.64 2.06 1.11
C ARG A 51 14.13 1.91 1.00
N ILE A 52 13.69 0.70 0.66
CA ILE A 52 12.29 0.29 0.73
C ILE A 52 12.15 -0.74 1.86
N ASP A 53 11.24 -0.46 2.79
CA ASP A 53 10.93 -1.28 3.95
C ASP A 53 9.46 -1.75 3.90
N ILE A 54 9.23 -3.01 4.25
CA ILE A 54 7.91 -3.65 4.34
C ILE A 54 7.58 -3.94 5.80
N GLU A 55 6.37 -3.62 6.23
CA GLU A 55 5.88 -3.92 7.57
C GLU A 55 4.48 -4.54 7.48
N ASN A 56 4.23 -5.58 8.26
CA ASN A 56 2.93 -6.24 8.40
C ASN A 56 2.80 -6.81 9.83
N PRO A 57 2.69 -5.95 10.85
CA PRO A 57 2.92 -6.35 12.23
C PRO A 57 1.83 -7.26 12.80
N ASN A 58 0.61 -7.23 12.24
CA ASN A 58 -0.52 -8.04 12.70
C ASN A 58 -1.52 -8.28 11.55
N PRO A 59 -1.23 -9.21 10.63
CA PRO A 59 -2.03 -9.47 9.44
C PRO A 59 -3.52 -9.66 9.78
N GLY A 60 -4.39 -8.97 9.05
CA GLY A 60 -5.84 -9.03 9.20
C GLY A 60 -6.42 -8.26 10.39
N LYS A 61 -5.57 -7.70 11.26
CA LYS A 61 -5.98 -6.81 12.37
C LYS A 61 -5.39 -5.41 12.23
N ARG A 62 -4.22 -5.29 11.62
CA ARG A 62 -3.56 -4.03 11.28
C ARG A 62 -3.08 -4.10 9.85
N ALA A 63 -3.33 -3.05 9.08
CA ALA A 63 -2.81 -2.94 7.73
C ALA A 63 -1.27 -3.02 7.73
N GLY A 64 -0.74 -3.79 6.81
CA GLY A 64 0.64 -3.70 6.40
C GLY A 64 0.90 -2.44 5.58
N GLN A 65 2.16 -2.19 5.27
CA GLN A 65 2.62 -1.02 4.56
C GLN A 65 3.93 -1.29 3.83
N ILE A 66 4.11 -0.59 2.71
CA ILE A 66 5.38 -0.45 2.02
C ILE A 66 5.76 1.03 2.12
N HIS A 67 6.99 1.32 2.54
CA HIS A 67 7.48 2.69 2.53
C HIS A 67 8.88 2.79 1.96
N TYR A 68 9.10 3.85 1.19
CA TYR A 68 10.43 4.30 0.79
C TYR A 68 10.90 5.35 1.78
N GLN A 69 12.13 5.22 2.28
CA GLN A 69 12.83 6.25 3.03
C GLN A 69 13.96 6.82 2.18
N ASP A 70 14.04 8.15 2.06
CA ASP A 70 15.13 8.80 1.34
C ASP A 70 16.40 9.03 2.20
N ASN A 71 17.43 9.60 1.58
CA ASN A 71 18.70 9.91 2.26
C ASN A 71 18.59 10.94 3.39
N ASN A 72 17.55 11.78 3.35
CA ASN A 72 17.27 12.79 4.37
C ASN A 72 16.40 12.24 5.51
N GLY A 73 15.91 11.00 5.39
CA GLY A 73 15.05 10.35 6.36
C GLY A 73 13.56 10.60 6.17
N ASN A 74 13.15 11.25 5.07
CA ASN A 74 11.74 11.40 4.74
C ASN A 74 11.15 10.05 4.38
N LYS A 75 9.94 9.77 4.85
CA LYS A 75 9.21 8.52 4.60
C LYS A 75 8.03 8.78 3.67
N PHE A 76 7.90 7.92 2.67
CA PHE A 76 6.82 7.97 1.69
C PHE A 76 6.15 6.61 1.61
N TYR A 77 4.83 6.58 1.79
CA TYR A 77 4.05 5.35 1.80
C TYR A 77 3.52 5.05 0.40
N TYR A 78 3.68 3.80 -0.03
CA TYR A 78 3.14 3.34 -1.29
C TYR A 78 1.65 3.08 -1.14
N ASP A 79 0.86 3.62 -2.06
CA ASP A 79 -0.57 3.38 -2.18
C ASP A 79 -0.78 2.35 -3.30
N PRO A 80 -1.21 1.11 -2.98
CA PRO A 80 -1.32 0.03 -3.95
C PRO A 80 -2.48 0.23 -4.94
N ILE A 81 -3.45 1.10 -4.63
CA ILE A 81 -4.59 1.40 -5.51
C ILE A 81 -4.15 2.38 -6.60
N SER A 82 -3.48 3.46 -6.21
CA SER A 82 -2.93 4.42 -7.19
C SER A 82 -1.62 3.95 -7.82
N LYS A 83 -0.98 2.95 -7.24
CA LYS A 83 0.36 2.44 -7.60
C LYS A 83 1.43 3.53 -7.59
N THR A 84 1.33 4.44 -6.61
CA THR A 84 2.22 5.60 -6.45
C THR A 84 2.55 5.85 -4.99
N PHE A 85 3.46 6.80 -4.74
CA PHE A 85 3.64 7.44 -3.44
C PHE A 85 2.91 8.79 -3.46
N PRO A 86 1.63 8.87 -3.05
CA PRO A 86 0.78 10.03 -3.31
C PRO A 86 1.23 11.31 -2.60
N ASP A 87 1.89 11.17 -1.45
CA ASP A 87 2.42 12.29 -0.65
C ASP A 87 3.89 12.59 -0.94
N ALA A 88 4.47 11.92 -1.95
CA ALA A 88 5.86 12.11 -2.31
C ALA A 88 6.05 13.12 -3.44
N PRO A 89 7.21 13.80 -3.49
CA PRO A 89 7.61 14.59 -4.64
C PRO A 89 7.59 13.76 -5.94
N LYS A 90 7.42 14.44 -7.08
CA LYS A 90 7.47 13.81 -8.42
C LYS A 90 8.75 12.98 -8.63
N SER A 91 9.88 13.41 -8.06
CA SER A 91 11.16 12.70 -8.13
C SER A 91 11.13 11.32 -7.48
N VAL A 92 10.33 11.12 -6.42
CA VAL A 92 10.16 9.80 -5.79
C VAL A 92 9.33 8.91 -6.69
N ASN A 93 8.21 9.42 -7.23
CA ASN A 93 7.38 8.64 -8.15
C ASN A 93 8.13 8.28 -9.45
N LYS A 94 9.07 9.11 -9.90
CA LYS A 94 9.96 8.76 -11.03
C LYS A 94 10.82 7.52 -10.76
N LYS A 95 11.11 7.18 -9.50
CA LYS A 95 11.85 5.94 -9.17
C LYS A 95 11.07 4.68 -9.52
N LEU A 96 9.75 4.75 -9.68
CA LEU A 96 8.93 3.61 -10.14
C LEU A 96 9.28 3.19 -11.58
N GLU A 97 9.95 4.04 -12.37
CA GLU A 97 10.48 3.69 -13.69
C GLU A 97 11.77 2.84 -13.60
N ASN A 98 12.43 2.81 -12.44
CA ASN A 98 13.59 1.95 -12.22
C ASN A 98 13.14 0.53 -11.90
N LYS A 99 13.63 -0.43 -12.68
CA LYS A 99 13.25 -1.84 -12.59
C LYS A 99 13.47 -2.44 -11.20
N GLU A 100 14.66 -2.30 -10.62
CA GLU A 100 14.98 -2.89 -9.31
C GLU A 100 14.12 -2.29 -8.18
N PHE A 101 13.86 -0.99 -8.25
CA PHE A 101 13.00 -0.29 -7.30
C PHE A 101 11.56 -0.80 -7.37
N PHE A 102 11.02 -0.94 -8.58
CA PHE A 102 9.68 -1.47 -8.79
C PHE A 102 9.55 -2.94 -8.39
N GLU A 103 10.50 -3.79 -8.79
CA GLU A 103 10.53 -5.22 -8.42
C GLU A 103 10.58 -5.42 -6.90
N ALA A 104 11.22 -4.52 -6.16
CA ALA A 104 11.22 -4.55 -4.70
C ALA A 104 9.84 -4.25 -4.09
N ILE A 105 9.08 -3.33 -4.69
CA ILE A 105 7.68 -3.07 -4.30
C ILE A 105 6.83 -4.30 -4.61
N GLU A 106 6.95 -4.88 -5.80
CA GLU A 106 6.22 -6.10 -6.17
C GLU A 106 6.55 -7.27 -5.25
N LYS A 107 7.83 -7.42 -4.88
CA LYS A 107 8.25 -8.41 -3.88
C LYS A 107 7.58 -8.15 -2.53
N GLY A 108 7.49 -6.89 -2.10
CA GLY A 108 6.74 -6.45 -0.93
C GLY A 108 5.29 -6.91 -0.96
N MET A 109 4.59 -6.56 -2.04
CA MET A 109 3.19 -6.89 -2.27
C MET A 109 2.95 -8.40 -2.28
N ASN A 110 3.70 -9.13 -3.11
CA ASN A 110 3.44 -10.55 -3.38
C ASN A 110 3.94 -11.47 -2.28
N LYS A 111 5.16 -11.26 -1.76
CA LYS A 111 5.82 -12.21 -0.84
C LYS A 111 5.54 -11.92 0.62
N TYR A 112 5.27 -10.66 0.98
CA TYR A 112 5.12 -10.26 2.38
C TYR A 112 3.70 -9.84 2.72
N LEU A 113 3.02 -9.10 1.83
CA LEU A 113 1.66 -8.62 2.05
C LEU A 113 0.58 -9.57 1.51
N GLY A 114 0.96 -10.59 0.71
CA GLY A 114 0.00 -11.56 0.19
C GLY A 114 -0.97 -10.97 -0.85
N GLU A 115 -0.60 -9.83 -1.44
CA GLU A 115 -1.37 -9.14 -2.47
C GLU A 115 -0.95 -9.66 -3.84
N LYS A 116 -1.27 -10.94 -4.12
CA LYS A 116 -0.99 -11.56 -5.42
C LYS A 116 -1.82 -10.89 -6.51
N ASN A 117 -1.19 -10.61 -7.65
CA ASN A 117 -1.90 -10.28 -8.87
C ASN A 117 -2.86 -11.43 -9.21
N VAL A 118 -4.16 -11.14 -9.32
CA VAL A 118 -5.23 -12.15 -9.48
C VAL A 118 -5.33 -12.74 -10.89
N ASN A 119 -4.29 -12.58 -11.72
CA ASN A 119 -4.29 -12.97 -13.14
C ASN A 119 -3.26 -14.08 -13.45
N GLU A 120 -3.04 -15.03 -12.53
CA GLU A 120 -2.35 -16.31 -12.78
C GLU A 120 -3.34 -17.48 -12.69
#